data_AF-I4BZ84-F1
#
_entry.id   AF-I4BZ84-F1
#
_cell.length_a   1.000
_cell.length_b   1.000
_cell.length_c   1.000
_cell.angle_alpha   90.00
_cell.angle_beta   90.00
_cell.angle_gamma   90.00
#
_symmetry.space_group_name_H-M   'P 1'
#
loop_
_entity.id
_entity.type
_entity.pdbx_description
1 polymer ?
#
loop_
_entity_poly.entity_id
_entity_poly.type
_entity_poly.pdbx_seq_one_letter_code
_entity_poly.pdbx_strand_id
1 'polypeptide(L)'
;MKRRGFSLIEALVALVLLVVALIPMAAVPAATSRLYIASAAREQAALLAVQKLDELESKDFSSVDLGATGPDSFHSDTSNPGYAIKWYVTNTVSGTRTVKKQIDLVVTWNDGKSKLEVTRQVSAGAYKTST
;
A
#
# COMPACT_ATOMS: atom_id res chain seq x y z
N MET A 1 -56.19 -9.48 -33.11
CA MET A 1 -55.00 -9.26 -32.27
C MET A 1 -55.30 -9.71 -30.85
N LYS A 2 -54.78 -10.85 -30.38
CA LYS A 2 -55.00 -11.33 -29.00
C LYS A 2 -54.00 -10.64 -28.06
N ARG A 3 -54.48 -9.73 -27.21
CA ARG A 3 -53.71 -9.20 -26.08
C ARG A 3 -53.65 -10.30 -25.02
N ARG A 4 -52.50 -10.95 -24.84
CA ARG A 4 -52.27 -11.89 -23.73
C ARG A 4 -52.09 -11.05 -22.47
N GLY A 5 -53.09 -11.07 -21.58
CA GLY A 5 -53.01 -10.44 -20.28
C GLY A 5 -52.07 -11.22 -19.36
N PHE A 6 -51.27 -10.50 -18.59
CA PHE A 6 -50.35 -11.07 -17.59
C PHE A 6 -51.17 -11.83 -16.53
N SER A 7 -50.82 -13.09 -16.28
CA SER A 7 -51.56 -13.90 -15.31
C SER A 7 -51.11 -13.58 -13.88
N LEU A 8 -52.03 -13.62 -12.92
CA LEU A 8 -51.73 -13.34 -11.50
C LEU A 8 -50.71 -14.34 -10.93
N ILE A 9 -50.76 -15.59 -11.41
CA ILE A 9 -49.78 -16.62 -11.08
C ILE A 9 -48.38 -16.29 -11.63
N GLU A 10 -48.32 -15.67 -12.81
CA GLU A 10 -47.06 -15.29 -13.45
C GLU A 10 -46.39 -14.14 -12.68
N ALA A 11 -47.20 -13.18 -12.21
CA ALA A 11 -46.73 -12.12 -11.30
C ALA A 11 -46.18 -12.67 -9.98
N LEU A 12 -46.87 -13.65 -9.39
CA LEU A 12 -46.44 -14.31 -8.16
C LEU A 12 -45.14 -15.09 -8.35
N VAL A 13 -45.03 -15.86 -9.44
CA VAL A 13 -43.80 -16.60 -9.76
C VAL A 13 -42.64 -15.63 -10.02
N ALA A 14 -42.86 -14.56 -10.78
CA ALA A 14 -41.84 -13.54 -11.03
C ALA A 14 -41.38 -12.85 -9.72
N LEU A 15 -42.31 -12.58 -8.79
CA LEU A 15 -41.98 -12.00 -7.49
C LEU A 15 -41.13 -12.95 -6.64
N VAL A 16 -41.46 -14.24 -6.62
CA VAL A 16 -40.65 -15.26 -5.91
C VAL A 16 -39.24 -15.35 -6.51
N LEU A 17 -39.13 -15.40 -7.84
CA LEU A 17 -37.85 -15.41 -8.53
C LEU A 17 -37.03 -14.14 -8.26
N LEU A 18 -37.69 -12.97 -8.19
CA LEU A 18 -37.04 -11.71 -7.84
C LEU A 18 -36.48 -11.73 -6.41
N VAL A 19 -37.24 -12.21 -5.43
CA VAL A 19 -36.76 -12.29 -4.03
C VAL A 19 -35.55 -13.22 -3.92
N VAL A 20 -35.59 -14.39 -4.57
CA VAL A 20 -34.45 -15.32 -4.60
C VAL A 20 -33.22 -14.66 -5.25
N ALA A 21 -33.41 -13.87 -6.30
CA ALA A 21 -32.33 -13.14 -6.97
C ALA A 21 -31.75 -11.98 -6.14
N LEU A 22 -32.52 -11.40 -5.21
CA LEU A 22 -32.07 -10.28 -4.36
C LEU A 22 -31.18 -10.71 -3.17
N ILE A 23 -31.27 -11.97 -2.73
CA ILE A 23 -30.48 -12.50 -1.61
C ILE A 23 -28.97 -12.23 -1.75
N PRO A 24 -28.30 -12.56 -2.87
CA PRO A 24 -26.86 -12.28 -3.01
C PRO A 24 -26.53 -10.79 -3.07
N MET A 25 -27.47 -9.96 -3.52
CA MET A 25 -27.26 -8.52 -3.73
C MET A 25 -27.06 -7.75 -2.42
N ALA A 26 -27.60 -8.28 -1.31
CA ALA A 26 -27.43 -7.69 0.02
C ALA A 26 -25.98 -7.77 0.55
N ALA A 27 -25.18 -8.74 0.11
CA ALA A 27 -23.80 -8.90 0.56
C ALA A 27 -22.79 -8.02 -0.19
N VAL A 28 -23.16 -7.54 -1.38
CA VAL A 28 -22.26 -6.80 -2.28
C VAL A 28 -21.80 -5.45 -1.69
N PRO A 29 -22.67 -4.61 -1.09
CA PRO A 29 -22.25 -3.33 -0.52
C PRO A 29 -21.23 -3.49 0.61
N ALA A 30 -21.39 -4.50 1.47
CA ALA A 30 -20.47 -4.75 2.56
C ALA A 30 -19.08 -5.21 2.05
N ALA A 31 -19.06 -6.11 1.06
CA ALA A 31 -17.82 -6.57 0.45
C ALA A 31 -17.08 -5.44 -0.29
N THR A 32 -17.81 -4.66 -1.09
CA THR A 32 -17.25 -3.53 -1.83
C THR A 32 -16.72 -2.43 -0.91
N SER A 33 -17.41 -2.14 0.20
CA SER A 33 -16.94 -1.15 1.19
C SER A 33 -15.64 -1.58 1.84
N ARG A 34 -15.50 -2.85 2.22
CA ARG A 34 -14.25 -3.40 2.78
C ARG A 34 -13.11 -3.33 1.77
N LEU A 35 -13.39 -3.66 0.51
CA LEU A 35 -12.41 -3.56 -0.55
C LEU A 35 -11.97 -2.11 -0.75
N TYR A 36 -12.90 -1.16 -0.76
CA TYR A 36 -12.60 0.26 -0.91
C TYR A 36 -11.71 0.77 0.23
N ILE A 37 -12.02 0.43 1.48
CA ILE A 37 -11.20 0.82 2.65
C ILE A 37 -9.80 0.22 2.56
N ALA A 38 -9.69 -1.06 2.16
CA ALA A 38 -8.40 -1.72 2.01
C ALA A 38 -7.56 -1.08 0.89
N SER A 39 -8.19 -0.74 -0.24
CA SER A 39 -7.54 -0.04 -1.36
C SER A 39 -7.07 1.36 -0.94
N ALA A 40 -7.92 2.15 -0.28
CA ALA A 40 -7.58 3.48 0.20
C ALA A 40 -6.40 3.45 1.21
N ALA A 41 -6.41 2.50 2.15
CA ALA A 41 -5.30 2.34 3.09
C ALA A 41 -3.98 1.96 2.39
N ARG A 42 -4.05 1.12 1.35
CA ARG A 42 -2.88 0.74 0.54
C ARG A 42 -2.35 1.91 -0.28
N GLU A 43 -3.23 2.72 -0.88
CA GLU A 43 -2.84 3.94 -1.60
C GLU A 43 -2.16 4.94 -0.66
N GLN A 44 -2.72 5.16 0.52
CA GLN A 44 -2.11 6.02 1.53
C GLN A 44 -0.74 5.48 1.97
N ALA A 45 -0.61 4.16 2.21
CA ALA A 45 0.67 3.54 2.52
C ALA A 45 1.71 3.74 1.41
N ALA A 46 1.28 3.68 0.14
CA ALA A 46 2.16 3.92 -1.01
C ALA A 46 2.61 5.39 -1.09
N LEU A 47 1.72 6.35 -0.86
CA LEU A 47 2.07 7.77 -0.80
C LEU A 47 3.07 8.05 0.32
N LEU A 48 2.85 7.47 1.50
CA LEU A 48 3.77 7.59 2.64
C LEU A 48 5.14 6.96 2.33
N ALA A 49 5.16 5.80 1.67
CA ALA A 49 6.40 5.16 1.24
C ALA A 49 7.20 6.05 0.28
N VAL A 50 6.54 6.63 -0.73
CA VAL A 50 7.18 7.52 -1.69
C VAL A 50 7.66 8.80 -1.02
N GLN A 51 6.83 9.43 -0.19
CA GLN A 51 7.21 10.64 0.54
C GLN A 51 8.44 10.40 1.43
N LYS A 52 8.49 9.28 2.15
CA LYS A 52 9.65 8.95 2.98
C LYS A 52 10.88 8.65 2.14
N LEU A 53 10.69 8.01 1.00
CA LEU A 53 11.79 7.74 0.10
C LEU A 53 12.38 9.03 -0.48
N ASP A 54 11.54 9.97 -0.90
CA ASP A 54 11.96 11.30 -1.36
C ASP A 54 12.67 12.08 -0.24
N GLU A 55 12.16 12.02 1.00
CA GLU A 55 12.82 12.59 2.16
C GLU A 55 14.22 11.99 2.37
N LEU A 56 14.35 10.67 2.31
CA LEU A 56 15.63 9.97 2.46
C LEU A 56 16.59 10.26 1.31
N GLU A 57 16.10 10.41 0.07
CA GLU A 57 16.90 10.76 -1.10
C GLU A 57 17.40 12.21 -1.06
N SER A 58 16.65 13.11 -0.41
CA SER A 58 17.08 14.51 -0.21
C SER A 58 18.17 14.67 0.85
N LYS A 59 18.37 13.67 1.71
CA LYS A 59 19.37 13.72 2.79
C LYS A 59 20.77 13.43 2.26
N ASP A 60 21.74 14.04 2.91
CA ASP A 60 23.15 13.78 2.63
C ASP A 60 23.48 12.30 2.80
N PHE A 61 24.39 11.81 1.97
CA PHE A 61 24.85 10.41 1.98
C PHE A 61 25.50 10.00 3.33
N SER A 62 25.92 10.96 4.16
CA SER A 62 26.47 10.76 5.51
C SER A 62 25.44 10.94 6.64
N SER A 63 24.17 11.18 6.32
CA SER A 63 23.12 11.35 7.34
C SER A 63 22.92 10.09 8.18
N VAL A 64 22.54 10.29 9.44
CA VAL A 64 22.27 9.20 10.40
C VAL A 64 21.13 8.30 9.93
N ASP A 65 20.13 8.87 9.26
CA ASP A 65 18.96 8.15 8.72
C ASP A 65 19.31 7.25 7.52
N LEU A 66 20.48 7.48 6.91
CA LEU A 66 21.09 6.66 5.88
C LEU A 66 22.29 5.85 6.42
N GLY A 67 22.44 5.77 7.74
CA GLY A 67 23.42 4.89 8.38
C GLY A 67 23.12 3.43 8.05
N ALA A 68 24.13 2.61 7.79
CA ALA A 68 23.89 1.19 7.56
C ALA A 68 23.27 0.57 8.80
N THR A 69 22.15 -0.12 8.61
CA THR A 69 21.53 -0.94 9.63
C THR A 69 22.07 -2.36 9.54
N GLY A 70 22.45 -2.92 10.68
CA GLY A 70 22.68 -4.36 10.83
C GLY A 70 21.39 -5.19 10.72
N PRO A 71 21.49 -6.53 10.78
CA PRO A 71 20.40 -7.46 10.48
C PRO A 71 19.13 -7.25 11.30
N ASP A 72 19.29 -6.83 12.56
CA ASP A 72 18.20 -6.66 13.53
C ASP A 72 17.92 -5.19 13.88
N SER A 73 18.58 -4.26 13.20
CA SER A 73 18.36 -2.82 13.39
C SER A 73 17.58 -2.24 12.22
N PHE A 74 16.72 -1.28 12.51
CA PHE A 74 15.98 -0.53 11.50
C PHE A 74 15.78 0.88 12.00
N HIS A 75 15.63 1.79 11.06
CA HIS A 75 15.06 3.09 11.37
C HIS A 75 13.54 2.98 11.29
N SER A 76 12.84 3.78 12.09
CA SER A 76 11.38 3.78 12.11
C SER A 76 10.79 5.16 12.29
N ASP A 77 9.63 5.37 11.68
CA ASP A 77 8.82 6.57 11.83
C ASP A 77 7.36 6.18 12.05
N THR A 78 6.79 6.66 13.15
CA THR A 78 5.41 6.47 13.58
C THR A 78 4.64 7.79 13.71
N SER A 79 5.14 8.86 13.08
CA SER A 79 4.49 10.18 13.07
C SER A 79 3.12 10.18 12.40
N ASN A 80 2.86 9.21 11.52
CA ASN A 80 1.57 9.05 10.84
C ASN A 80 0.63 8.15 11.66
N PRO A 81 -0.51 8.66 12.16
CA PRO A 81 -1.42 7.86 12.98
C PRO A 81 -1.97 6.66 12.18
N GLY A 82 -1.83 5.46 12.75
CA GLY A 82 -2.28 4.20 12.13
C GLY A 82 -1.30 3.58 11.13
N TYR A 83 -0.18 4.24 10.84
CA TYR A 83 0.87 3.75 9.95
C TYR A 83 2.24 3.76 10.65
N ALA A 84 2.98 2.67 10.55
CA ALA A 84 4.35 2.59 11.02
C ALA A 84 5.26 2.26 9.84
N ILE A 85 6.23 3.14 9.61
CA ILE A 85 7.20 3.03 8.52
C ILE A 85 8.51 2.55 9.13
N LYS A 86 9.11 1.55 8.53
CA LYS A 86 10.43 1.03 8.89
C LYS A 86 11.30 1.04 7.64
N TRP A 87 12.57 1.38 7.77
CA TRP A 87 13.49 1.22 6.66
C TRP A 87 14.83 0.66 7.11
N TYR A 88 15.41 -0.14 6.22
CA TYR A 88 16.69 -0.78 6.36
C TYR A 88 17.62 -0.20 5.31
N VAL A 89 18.84 0.11 5.71
CA VAL A 89 19.87 0.65 4.84
C VAL A 89 21.01 -0.34 4.75
N THR A 90 21.24 -0.87 3.56
CA THR A 90 22.37 -1.75 3.27
C THR A 90 23.42 -0.99 2.46
N ASN A 91 24.62 -0.85 3.01
CA ASN A 91 25.74 -0.26 2.30
C ASN A 91 26.39 -1.30 1.37
N THR A 92 26.57 -0.95 0.10
CA THR A 92 27.48 -1.67 -0.79
C THR A 92 28.83 -0.96 -0.76
N VAL A 93 29.87 -1.71 -0.39
CA VAL A 93 31.25 -1.22 -0.31
C VAL A 93 32.07 -1.72 -1.50
N SER A 94 32.99 -0.88 -2.00
CA SER A 94 34.05 -1.27 -2.93
C SER A 94 35.37 -0.79 -2.35
N GLY A 95 36.21 -1.74 -1.92
CA GLY A 95 37.37 -1.45 -1.07
C GLY A 95 36.93 -0.84 0.27
N THR A 96 37.41 0.35 0.59
CA THR A 96 37.10 1.08 1.84
C THR A 96 35.97 2.11 1.70
N ARG A 97 35.39 2.27 0.50
CA ARG A 97 34.38 3.30 0.21
C ARG A 97 33.01 2.70 0.00
N THR A 98 31.99 3.29 0.60
CA THR A 98 30.58 2.99 0.29
C THR A 98 30.22 3.60 -1.07
N VAL A 99 29.92 2.75 -2.04
CA VAL A 99 29.59 3.14 -3.42
C VAL A 99 28.10 3.24 -3.66
N LYS A 100 27.30 2.45 -2.93
CA LYS A 100 25.84 2.45 -3.03
C LYS A 100 25.20 2.24 -1.67
N LYS A 101 23.98 2.75 -1.51
CA LYS A 101 23.09 2.46 -0.39
C LYS A 101 21.81 1.88 -0.96
N GLN A 102 21.40 0.74 -0.46
CA GLN A 102 20.07 0.19 -0.74
C GLN A 102 19.18 0.53 0.44
N ILE A 103 18.01 1.09 0.17
CA ILE A 103 16.97 1.41 1.15
C ILE A 103 15.81 0.44 0.90
N ASP A 104 15.55 -0.40 1.90
CA ASP A 104 14.41 -1.31 1.92
C ASP A 104 13.38 -0.76 2.91
N LEU A 105 12.26 -0.26 2.40
CA LEU A 105 11.23 0.44 3.18
C LEU A 105 9.99 -0.45 3.32
N VAL A 106 9.47 -0.52 4.54
CA VAL A 106 8.30 -1.31 4.92
C VAL A 106 7.32 -0.40 5.63
N VAL A 107 6.15 -0.17 5.01
CA VAL A 107 5.02 0.51 5.63
C VAL A 107 4.06 -0.53 6.16
N THR A 108 3.70 -0.42 7.43
CA THR A 108 2.76 -1.30 8.12
C THR A 108 1.57 -0.51 8.64
N TRP A 109 0.38 -1.10 8.58
CA TRP A 109 -0.85 -0.51 9.11
C TRP A 109 -1.77 -1.60 9.67
N ASN A 110 -2.88 -1.20 10.28
CA ASN A 110 -3.84 -2.12 10.89
C ASN A 110 -3.16 -3.02 11.95
N ASP A 111 -2.43 -2.40 12.88
CA ASP A 111 -1.63 -3.05 13.93
C ASP A 111 -0.61 -4.07 13.38
N GLY A 112 -0.05 -3.79 12.20
CA GLY A 112 0.95 -4.65 11.57
C GLY A 112 0.36 -5.85 10.79
N LYS A 113 -0.96 -5.98 10.72
CA LYS A 113 -1.63 -7.05 9.93
C LYS A 113 -1.49 -6.84 8.43
N SER A 114 -1.21 -5.61 8.00
CA SER A 114 -1.04 -5.27 6.59
C SER A 114 0.29 -4.56 6.38
N LYS A 115 0.94 -4.88 5.27
CA LYS A 115 2.26 -4.35 4.93
C LYS A 115 2.40 -4.03 3.45
N LEU A 116 3.22 -3.03 3.16
CA LEU A 116 3.68 -2.64 1.83
C LEU A 116 5.21 -2.53 1.89
N GLU A 117 5.89 -3.22 0.98
CA GLU A 117 7.35 -3.27 0.91
C GLU A 117 7.79 -2.58 -0.37
N VAL A 118 8.77 -1.67 -0.27
CA VAL A 118 9.33 -0.89 -1.36
C VAL A 118 10.84 -0.88 -1.22
N THR A 119 11.54 -1.38 -2.23
CA THR A 119 13.01 -1.38 -2.28
C THR A 119 13.49 -0.35 -3.30
N ARG A 120 14.47 0.47 -2.92
CA ARG A 120 15.14 1.41 -3.84
C ARG A 120 16.64 1.47 -3.61
N GLN A 121 17.40 1.60 -4.69
CA GLN A 121 18.85 1.74 -4.64
C GLN A 121 19.26 3.18 -4.94
N VAL A 122 20.08 3.76 -4.06
CA VAL A 122 20.67 5.09 -4.21
C VAL A 122 22.17 4.93 -4.44
N SER A 123 22.65 5.45 -5.58
CA SER A 123 24.08 5.37 -5.96
C SER A 123 24.80 6.67 -5.67
N ALA A 124 26.04 6.59 -5.16
CA ALA A 124 26.89 7.76 -4.92
C ALA A 124 27.30 8.52 -6.21
N GLY A 125 26.90 8.09 -7.41
CA GLY A 125 27.16 8.84 -8.64
C GLY A 125 26.11 9.91 -8.98
N ALA A 126 24.91 9.83 -8.39
CA ALA A 126 23.77 10.65 -8.80
C ALA A 126 23.75 12.06 -8.16
N TYR A 127 24.51 12.29 -7.08
CA TYR A 127 24.52 13.59 -6.38
C TYR A 127 25.35 14.68 -7.11
N LYS A 128 26.01 14.38 -8.23
CA LYS A 128 26.97 15.28 -8.90
C LYS A 128 26.48 15.95 -10.19
N THR A 129 25.20 15.86 -10.57
CA THR A 129 24.72 16.42 -11.85
C THR A 129 23.73 17.58 -11.73
N SER A 130 23.65 18.26 -10.58
CA SER A 130 23.02 19.58 -10.49
C SER A 130 23.99 20.59 -9.91
N THR A 131 24.83 21.14 -10.78
CA THR A 131 25.44 22.46 -10.64
C THR A 131 25.35 23.12 -12.00
#